data_AF-A0A838IJM5-F1
#
_entry.id   AF-A0A838IJM5-F1
#
_cell.length_a   1.000
_cell.length_b   1.000
_cell.length_c   1.000
_cell.angle_alpha   90.00
_cell.angle_beta   90.00
_cell.angle_gamma   90.00
#
_symmetry.space_group_name_H-M   'P 1'
#
loop_
_entity.id
_entity.type
_entity.pdbx_description
1 polymer ?
#
loop_
_entity_poly.entity_id
_entity_poly.type
_entity_poly.pdbx_seq_one_letter_code
_entity_poly.pdbx_strand_id
1 'polypeptide(L)'
;MIRNWYLIDDDGFREIKRASGPVDFWTKFNAAQTDALWPPFTQLVVEAPAKRVRSALIALGEESAVGLEDVTARPELWSEGIYLANMHQLTLVSEPLTELEDRFVQADASEAIVQSLSAAGAFFGYDPSCDTLHLTMFQNGRPTFTWYDSAEPGPSYALVFNADGSCTHEDPRHFALRMLDMPRTSPLLDRYAFVESNLRSLGVDPVCPDLGELPIAHVLRARQDT
;
A
#
# COMPACT_ATOMS: atom_id res chain seq x y z
N MET A 1 6.21 10.17 -37.41
CA MET A 1 5.23 10.49 -36.35
C MET A 1 5.99 11.24 -35.26
N ILE A 2 5.67 12.52 -35.02
CA ILE A 2 6.36 13.35 -34.02
C ILE A 2 5.81 12.93 -32.64
N ARG A 3 6.69 12.45 -31.75
CA ARG A 3 6.31 12.09 -30.38
C ARG A 3 6.31 13.36 -29.52
N ASN A 4 5.13 13.81 -29.13
CA ASN A 4 4.96 14.87 -28.15
C ASN A 4 4.97 14.25 -26.74
N TRP A 5 5.58 14.96 -25.78
CA TRP A 5 5.79 14.47 -24.42
C TRP A 5 4.98 15.30 -23.44
N TYR A 6 4.38 14.64 -22.45
CA TYR A 6 3.51 15.26 -21.46
C TYR A 6 3.95 14.85 -20.06
N LEU A 7 3.88 15.80 -19.13
CA LEU A 7 4.04 15.57 -17.69
C LEU A 7 2.64 15.60 -17.05
N ILE A 8 2.42 14.75 -16.04
CA ILE A 8 1.23 14.78 -15.18
C ILE A 8 1.70 15.20 -13.78
N ASP A 9 1.20 16.33 -13.30
CA ASP A 9 1.47 16.88 -11.97
C ASP A 9 0.20 17.53 -11.38
N ASP A 10 0.31 18.16 -10.21
CA ASP A 10 -0.81 18.76 -9.47
C ASP A 10 -1.56 19.86 -10.25
N ASP A 11 -0.97 20.38 -11.34
CA ASP A 11 -1.56 21.38 -12.24
C ASP A 11 -2.23 20.75 -13.49
N GLY A 12 -2.27 19.41 -13.59
CA GLY A 12 -2.88 18.68 -14.70
C GLY A 12 -1.85 18.16 -15.72
N PHE A 13 -2.21 18.17 -17.02
CA PHE A 13 -1.31 17.73 -18.10
C PHE A 13 -0.70 18.93 -18.82
N ARG A 14 0.62 18.94 -18.97
CA ARG A 14 1.32 19.95 -19.79
C ARG A 14 2.30 19.37 -20.78
N GLU A 15 2.24 19.88 -22.01
CA GLU A 15 3.15 19.51 -23.09
C GLU A 15 4.55 20.08 -22.82
N ILE A 16 5.56 19.21 -22.80
CA ILE A 16 6.95 19.61 -22.63
C ILE A 16 7.48 20.07 -23.99
N LYS A 17 7.58 21.40 -24.17
CA LYS A 17 8.24 21.98 -25.35
C LYS A 17 9.73 21.67 -25.32
N ARG A 18 10.19 20.80 -26.22
CA ARG A 18 11.59 20.39 -26.33
C ARG A 18 12.50 21.61 -26.61
N ALA A 19 13.49 21.83 -25.76
CA ALA A 19 14.71 22.54 -26.18
C ALA A 19 15.43 21.67 -27.22
N SER A 20 15.85 22.25 -28.33
CA SER A 20 16.49 21.55 -29.44
C SER A 20 17.84 20.96 -29.02
N GLY A 21 17.82 19.69 -28.61
CA GLY A 21 18.97 18.86 -28.27
C GLY A 21 18.49 17.44 -27.94
N PRO A 22 19.35 16.41 -28.08
CA PRO A 22 18.99 15.05 -27.70
C PRO A 22 18.99 14.93 -26.18
N VAL A 23 17.87 15.33 -25.57
CA VAL A 23 17.54 14.91 -24.22
C VAL A 23 16.72 13.65 -24.39
N ASP A 24 17.39 12.51 -24.20
CA ASP A 24 16.69 11.24 -24.10
C ASP A 24 15.88 11.29 -22.80
N PHE A 25 14.55 11.22 -22.90
CA PHE A 25 13.66 11.21 -21.73
C PHE A 25 14.05 10.05 -20.81
N TRP A 26 14.51 8.95 -21.41
CA TRP A 26 15.05 7.84 -20.67
C TRP A 26 16.30 8.20 -19.91
N THR A 27 17.10 9.24 -20.20
CA THR A 27 18.27 9.54 -19.33
C THR A 27 17.89 10.07 -17.95
N LYS A 28 16.69 10.64 -17.74
CA LYS A 28 16.20 10.93 -16.38
C LYS A 28 15.56 9.70 -15.69
N PHE A 29 15.10 8.72 -16.48
CA PHE A 29 14.65 7.42 -15.97
C PHE A 29 15.77 6.36 -15.90
N ASN A 30 16.91 6.58 -16.56
CA ASN A 30 18.03 5.65 -16.74
C ASN A 30 19.33 6.15 -16.06
N ALA A 31 19.40 7.42 -15.61
CA ALA A 31 20.57 7.92 -14.90
C ALA A 31 20.17 8.34 -13.48
N ALA A 32 20.41 7.41 -12.55
CA ALA A 32 20.41 7.55 -11.08
C ALA A 32 19.20 7.07 -10.26
N GLN A 33 18.34 6.21 -10.81
CA GLN A 33 17.65 5.20 -9.99
C GLN A 33 17.82 3.84 -10.67
N THR A 34 18.87 3.14 -10.26
CA THR A 34 19.03 1.70 -10.46
C THR A 34 17.70 0.99 -10.22
N ASP A 35 17.21 0.20 -11.17
CA ASP A 35 16.70 -1.19 -11.07
C ASP A 35 16.11 -1.71 -9.74
N ALA A 36 15.63 -0.85 -8.84
CA ALA A 36 15.00 -1.26 -7.60
C ALA A 36 13.49 -1.23 -7.85
N LEU A 37 12.98 -2.31 -8.45
CA LEU A 37 11.64 -2.78 -8.12
C LEU A 37 11.49 -2.66 -6.59
N TRP A 38 10.33 -2.21 -6.10
CA TRP A 38 10.11 -2.11 -4.65
C TRP A 38 10.55 -3.42 -3.97
N PRO A 39 11.10 -3.40 -2.75
CA PRO A 39 11.35 -4.66 -2.04
C PRO A 39 10.02 -5.39 -1.82
N PRO A 40 10.02 -6.71 -1.52
CA PRO A 40 8.80 -7.35 -1.07
C PRO A 40 8.30 -6.67 0.21
N PHE A 41 7.04 -6.22 0.27
CA PHE A 41 6.49 -5.64 1.49
C PHE A 41 4.97 -5.78 1.55
N THR A 42 4.45 -5.71 2.77
CA THR A 42 3.01 -5.60 3.06
C THR A 42 2.85 -4.59 4.18
N GLN A 43 1.93 -3.64 4.00
CA GLN A 43 1.70 -2.57 4.93
C GLN A 43 0.21 -2.27 5.05
N LEU A 44 -0.16 -1.89 6.26
CA LEU A 44 -1.46 -1.33 6.57
C LEU A 44 -1.26 0.09 7.11
N VAL A 45 -1.90 1.07 6.49
CA VAL A 45 -1.98 2.43 7.04
C VAL A 45 -3.39 2.71 7.51
N VAL A 46 -3.52 3.29 8.70
CA VAL A 46 -4.83 3.61 9.30
C VAL A 46 -4.82 5.04 9.83
N GLU A 47 -5.87 5.79 9.52
CA GLU A 47 -6.14 7.11 10.10
C GLU A 47 -6.70 6.97 11.52
N ALA A 48 -5.85 6.51 12.43
CA ALA A 48 -6.18 6.34 13.85
C ALA A 48 -4.92 6.48 14.71
N PRO A 49 -5.04 6.90 15.98
CA PRO A 49 -3.91 6.91 16.91
C PRO A 49 -3.34 5.51 17.13
N ALA A 50 -2.01 5.38 17.17
CA ALA A 50 -1.32 4.09 17.32
C ALA A 50 -1.78 3.27 18.53
N LYS A 51 -2.17 3.92 19.63
CA LYS A 51 -2.75 3.25 20.81
C LYS A 51 -4.05 2.50 20.49
N ARG A 52 -4.92 3.08 19.65
CA ARG A 52 -6.17 2.42 19.21
C ARG A 52 -5.87 1.27 18.25
N VAL A 53 -4.95 1.48 17.31
CA VAL A 53 -4.52 0.44 16.36
C VAL A 53 -3.90 -0.76 17.10
N ARG A 54 -3.03 -0.49 18.08
CA ARG A 54 -2.48 -1.51 18.99
C ARG A 54 -3.57 -2.32 19.69
N SER A 55 -4.56 -1.64 20.27
CA SER A 55 -5.67 -2.32 20.94
C SER A 55 -6.49 -3.18 19.99
N ALA A 56 -6.74 -2.71 18.76
CA ALA A 56 -7.43 -3.49 17.74
C ALA A 56 -6.63 -4.73 17.31
N LEU A 57 -5.31 -4.60 17.11
CA LEU A 57 -4.43 -5.72 16.81
C LEU A 57 -4.44 -6.78 17.91
N ILE A 58 -4.31 -6.38 19.18
CA ILE A 58 -4.34 -7.33 20.31
C ILE A 58 -5.68 -8.08 20.37
N ALA A 59 -6.79 -7.37 20.22
CA ALA A 59 -8.12 -7.99 20.22
C ALA A 59 -8.29 -8.97 19.05
N LEU A 60 -7.87 -8.60 17.84
CA LEU A 60 -7.90 -9.49 16.68
C LEU A 60 -7.00 -10.73 16.87
N GLY A 61 -5.84 -10.55 17.49
CA GLY A 61 -4.94 -11.64 17.84
C GLY A 61 -5.60 -12.64 18.80
N GLU A 62 -6.28 -12.14 19.84
CA GLU A 62 -7.05 -12.98 20.77
C GLU A 62 -8.17 -13.77 20.07
N GLU A 63 -8.92 -13.12 19.18
CA GLU A 63 -9.96 -13.77 18.36
C GLU A 63 -9.39 -14.83 17.42
N SER A 64 -8.17 -14.61 16.92
CA SER A 64 -7.48 -15.50 15.99
C SER A 64 -6.63 -16.58 16.70
N ALA A 65 -6.69 -16.65 18.03
CA ALA A 65 -5.82 -17.48 18.87
C ALA A 65 -4.31 -17.23 18.65
N VAL A 66 -3.94 -16.06 18.13
CA VAL A 66 -2.57 -15.58 18.01
C VAL A 66 -2.37 -14.53 19.11
N GLY A 67 -1.98 -14.96 20.31
CA GLY A 67 -1.76 -14.02 21.41
C GLY A 67 -0.70 -12.99 21.03
N LEU A 68 -1.02 -11.69 21.08
CA LEU A 68 -0.04 -10.63 20.83
C LEU A 68 0.45 -10.01 22.15
N GLU A 69 1.75 -9.81 22.25
CA GLU A 69 2.41 -9.18 23.38
C GLU A 69 3.08 -7.87 22.96
N ASP A 70 2.91 -6.83 23.78
CA ASP A 70 3.63 -5.57 23.59
C ASP A 70 5.09 -5.69 24.05
N VAL A 71 6.00 -5.61 23.08
CA VAL A 71 7.45 -5.70 23.27
C VAL A 71 8.13 -4.35 23.03
N THR A 72 7.38 -3.24 23.02
CA THR A 72 7.93 -1.90 22.75
C THR A 72 9.10 -1.55 23.66
N ALA A 73 9.09 -1.98 24.92
CA ALA A 73 10.17 -1.74 25.88
C ALA A 73 11.36 -2.73 25.79
N ARG A 74 11.33 -3.69 24.86
CA ARG A 74 12.31 -4.78 24.69
C ARG A 74 12.84 -4.83 23.24
N PRO A 75 13.75 -3.91 22.86
CA PRO A 75 14.30 -3.83 21.50
C PRO A 75 14.90 -5.12 20.95
N GLU A 76 15.44 -5.96 21.83
CA GLU A 76 15.97 -7.28 21.49
C GLU A 76 14.92 -8.26 20.93
N LEU A 77 13.63 -7.97 21.10
CA LEU A 77 12.50 -8.76 20.59
C LEU A 77 11.84 -8.16 19.35
N TRP A 78 12.34 -7.03 18.84
CA TRP A 78 11.67 -6.30 17.75
C TRP A 78 11.79 -6.98 16.39
N SER A 79 12.84 -7.78 16.16
CA SER A 79 13.10 -8.43 14.87
C SER A 79 11.98 -9.35 14.37
N GLU A 80 11.09 -9.78 15.27
CA GLU A 80 9.93 -10.64 14.98
C GLU A 80 8.59 -9.90 15.20
N GLY A 81 8.64 -8.59 15.39
CA GLY A 81 7.49 -7.81 15.82
C GLY A 81 6.74 -7.13 14.68
N ILE A 82 5.43 -6.97 14.84
CA ILE A 82 4.58 -6.05 14.08
C ILE A 82 4.89 -4.63 14.58
N TYR A 83 5.41 -3.78 13.71
CA TYR A 83 5.76 -2.40 14.00
C TYR A 83 4.57 -1.48 13.76
N LEU A 84 4.30 -0.59 14.71
CA LEU A 84 3.36 0.51 14.55
C LEU A 84 4.15 1.81 14.59
N ALA A 85 4.29 2.47 13.45
CA ALA A 85 4.96 3.76 13.31
C ALA A 85 3.95 4.90 13.15
N ASN A 86 4.21 6.03 13.80
CA ASN A 86 3.42 7.24 13.57
C ASN A 86 3.95 7.99 12.35
N MET A 87 3.08 8.23 11.37
CA MET A 87 3.36 9.07 10.21
C MET A 87 2.35 10.20 10.16
N HIS A 88 2.73 11.38 10.66
CA HIS A 88 1.83 12.53 10.78
C HIS A 88 0.56 12.19 11.57
N GLN A 89 -0.59 12.07 10.90
CA GLN A 89 -1.90 11.73 11.49
C GLN A 89 -2.26 10.24 11.33
N LEU A 90 -1.42 9.46 10.67
CA LEU A 90 -1.63 8.05 10.38
C LEU A 90 -0.77 7.16 11.27
N THR A 91 -1.24 5.95 11.50
CA THR A 91 -0.42 4.85 11.99
C THR A 91 -0.13 3.90 10.84
N LEU A 92 1.15 3.69 10.55
CA LEU A 92 1.63 2.65 9.66
C LEU A 92 1.89 1.37 10.47
N VAL A 93 1.39 0.25 9.98
CA VAL A 93 1.57 -1.09 10.53
C VAL A 93 2.32 -1.92 9.51
N SER A 94 3.43 -2.52 9.92
CA SER A 94 4.27 -3.34 9.03
C SER A 94 4.94 -4.46 9.81
N GLU A 95 5.16 -5.58 9.14
CA GLU A 95 5.94 -6.71 9.66
C GLU A 95 7.32 -6.73 8.99
N PRO A 96 8.38 -7.17 9.71
CA PRO A 96 9.67 -7.46 9.10
C PRO A 96 9.48 -8.55 8.04
N LEU A 97 10.44 -8.66 7.11
CA LEU A 97 10.40 -9.53 5.94
C LEU A 97 10.31 -11.03 6.29
N THR A 98 9.13 -11.49 6.70
CA THR A 98 8.73 -12.91 6.81
C THR A 98 8.01 -13.34 5.54
N GLU A 99 7.87 -14.66 5.34
CA GLU A 99 7.05 -15.24 4.27
C GLU A 99 5.61 -14.70 4.38
N LEU A 100 4.98 -14.41 3.23
CA LEU A 100 3.69 -13.70 3.18
C LEU A 100 2.58 -14.48 3.88
N GLU A 101 2.61 -15.82 3.75
CA GLU A 101 1.70 -16.76 4.41
C GLU A 101 1.79 -16.74 5.94
N ASP A 102 2.94 -16.36 6.50
CA ASP A 102 3.18 -16.33 7.95
C ASP A 102 2.90 -14.96 8.57
N ARG A 103 2.56 -13.96 7.75
CA ARG A 103 2.26 -12.60 8.21
C ARG A 103 0.91 -12.54 8.92
N PHE A 104 0.86 -11.83 10.03
CA PHE A 104 -0.39 -11.49 10.69
C PHE A 104 -1.14 -10.38 9.94
N VAL A 105 -0.41 -9.41 9.37
CA VAL A 105 -0.97 -8.29 8.61
C VAL A 105 -1.24 -8.75 7.16
N GLN A 106 -2.38 -9.40 7.00
CA GLN A 106 -2.94 -9.81 5.71
C GLN A 106 -4.21 -9.01 5.38
N ALA A 107 -4.82 -9.27 4.23
CA ALA A 107 -6.00 -8.54 3.77
C ALA A 107 -7.16 -8.64 4.78
N ASP A 108 -7.50 -9.85 5.23
CA ASP A 108 -8.59 -10.12 6.16
C ASP A 108 -8.35 -9.45 7.52
N ALA A 109 -7.13 -9.56 8.05
CA ALA A 109 -6.75 -8.91 9.30
C ALA A 109 -6.83 -7.37 9.18
N SER A 110 -6.37 -6.83 8.05
CA SER A 110 -6.41 -5.40 7.78
C SER A 110 -7.83 -4.86 7.68
N GLU A 111 -8.72 -5.59 7.01
CA GLU A 111 -10.14 -5.25 6.95
C GLU A 111 -10.76 -5.25 8.35
N ALA A 112 -10.54 -6.30 9.16
CA ALA A 112 -11.04 -6.39 10.51
C ALA A 112 -10.54 -5.24 11.42
N ILE A 113 -9.25 -4.89 11.32
CA ILE A 113 -8.65 -3.76 12.06
C ILE A 113 -9.33 -2.45 11.66
N VAL A 114 -9.39 -2.14 10.36
CA VAL A 114 -9.93 -0.86 9.87
C VAL A 114 -11.42 -0.76 10.18
N GLN A 115 -12.17 -1.85 10.04
CA GLN A 115 -13.59 -1.95 10.41
C GLN A 115 -13.80 -1.68 11.90
N SER A 116 -13.04 -2.34 12.78
CA SER A 116 -13.16 -2.15 14.24
C SER A 116 -12.89 -0.70 14.66
N LEU A 117 -12.01 -0.01 13.93
CA LEU A 117 -11.63 1.37 14.20
C LEU A 117 -12.61 2.39 13.58
N SER A 118 -13.44 1.95 12.62
CA SER A 118 -14.28 2.81 11.79
C SER A 118 -13.50 3.96 11.13
N ALA A 119 -12.29 3.65 10.67
CA ALA A 119 -11.31 4.62 10.16
C ALA A 119 -11.15 4.55 8.64
N ALA A 120 -10.54 5.57 8.04
CA ALA A 120 -9.95 5.46 6.72
C ALA A 120 -8.61 4.72 6.80
N GLY A 121 -8.17 4.14 5.69
CA GLY A 121 -6.91 3.43 5.64
C GLY A 121 -6.63 2.79 4.28
N ALA A 122 -5.48 2.14 4.17
CA ALA A 122 -5.14 1.33 3.02
C ALA A 122 -4.32 0.11 3.43
N PHE A 123 -4.60 -1.02 2.81
CA PHE A 123 -3.77 -2.22 2.85
C PHE A 123 -3.11 -2.40 1.48
N PHE A 124 -1.79 -2.51 1.45
CA PHE A 124 -1.06 -2.50 0.19
C PHE A 124 0.29 -3.19 0.31
N GLY A 125 0.83 -3.58 -0.84
CA GLY A 125 2.10 -4.27 -0.87
C GLY A 125 2.51 -4.66 -2.26
N TYR A 126 3.72 -5.21 -2.32
CA TYR A 126 4.36 -5.64 -3.54
C TYR A 126 4.97 -7.02 -3.35
N ASP A 127 4.64 -7.93 -4.26
CA ASP A 127 5.24 -9.25 -4.36
C ASP A 127 6.08 -9.33 -5.66
N PRO A 128 7.42 -9.32 -5.55
CA PRO A 128 8.30 -9.40 -6.70
C PRO A 128 8.31 -10.77 -7.37
N SER A 129 7.81 -11.84 -6.73
CA SER A 129 7.83 -13.19 -7.30
C SER A 129 6.89 -13.34 -8.50
N CYS A 130 5.79 -12.57 -8.50
CA CYS A 130 4.81 -12.50 -9.59
C CYS A 130 4.62 -11.07 -10.14
N ASP A 131 5.51 -10.13 -9.75
CA ASP A 131 5.41 -8.69 -10.05
C ASP A 131 3.97 -8.17 -9.83
N THR A 132 3.46 -8.47 -8.64
CA THR A 132 2.09 -8.20 -8.21
C THR A 132 2.06 -7.03 -7.25
N LEU A 133 1.30 -6.00 -7.62
CA LEU A 133 0.92 -4.92 -6.71
C LEU A 133 -0.50 -5.17 -6.22
N HIS A 134 -0.73 -4.92 -4.94
CA HIS A 134 -2.06 -4.93 -4.37
C HIS A 134 -2.33 -3.65 -3.57
N LEU A 135 -3.58 -3.22 -3.61
CA LEU A 135 -4.08 -2.06 -2.89
C LEU A 135 -5.57 -2.26 -2.57
N THR A 136 -5.91 -2.22 -1.29
CA THR A 136 -7.28 -2.07 -0.82
C THR A 136 -7.38 -0.74 -0.09
N MET A 137 -8.30 0.12 -0.54
CA MET A 137 -8.60 1.39 0.12
C MET A 137 -9.83 1.24 1.00
N PHE A 138 -9.82 1.90 2.15
CA PHE A 138 -10.90 1.87 3.13
C PHE A 138 -11.39 3.27 3.47
N GLN A 139 -12.69 3.40 3.68
CA GLN A 139 -13.32 4.61 4.20
C GLN A 139 -14.35 4.24 5.27
N ASN A 140 -14.26 4.89 6.44
CA ASN A 140 -15.16 4.66 7.58
C ASN A 140 -15.29 3.17 7.97
N GLY A 141 -14.17 2.44 7.95
CA GLY A 141 -14.13 1.03 8.31
C GLY A 141 -14.65 0.07 7.24
N ARG A 142 -14.84 0.51 5.99
CA ARG A 142 -15.34 -0.33 4.91
C ARG A 142 -14.43 -0.24 3.69
N PRO A 143 -14.17 -1.33 2.97
CA PRO A 143 -13.42 -1.27 1.73
C PRO A 143 -14.20 -0.46 0.70
N THR A 144 -13.51 0.42 -0.03
CA THR A 144 -14.07 1.16 -1.18
C THR A 144 -13.74 0.43 -2.47
N PHE A 145 -12.51 -0.07 -2.57
CA PHE A 145 -12.09 -0.95 -3.65
C PHE A 145 -10.90 -1.80 -3.21
N THR A 146 -10.73 -2.91 -3.92
CA THR A 146 -9.53 -3.75 -3.90
C THR A 146 -9.01 -3.85 -5.32
N TRP A 147 -7.71 -3.67 -5.51
CA TRP A 147 -7.04 -3.68 -6.80
C TRP A 147 -5.81 -4.57 -6.70
N TYR A 148 -5.72 -5.54 -7.62
CA TYR A 148 -4.62 -6.47 -7.78
C TYR A 148 -4.20 -6.48 -9.24
N ASP A 149 -2.90 -6.29 -9.50
CA ASP A 149 -2.35 -6.28 -10.85
C ASP A 149 -1.01 -7.01 -10.90
N SER A 150 -1.02 -8.21 -11.46
CA SER A 150 0.15 -9.07 -11.68
C SER A 150 0.60 -8.97 -13.15
N ALA A 151 1.90 -8.81 -13.38
CA ALA A 151 2.48 -8.85 -14.74
C ALA A 151 2.74 -10.29 -15.24
N GLU A 152 2.86 -11.25 -14.32
CA GLU A 152 2.99 -12.67 -14.62
C GLU A 152 1.61 -13.36 -14.59
N PRO A 153 1.51 -14.65 -14.97
CA PRO A 153 0.27 -15.41 -14.82
C PRO A 153 -0.16 -15.50 -13.33
N GLY A 154 -0.97 -14.54 -12.90
CA GLY A 154 -1.50 -14.42 -11.54
C GLY A 154 -2.90 -13.80 -11.54
N PRO A 155 -3.55 -13.68 -10.37
CA PRO A 155 -4.84 -13.02 -10.29
C PRO A 155 -4.68 -11.51 -10.51
N SER A 156 -5.31 -11.01 -11.56
CA SER A 156 -5.40 -9.58 -11.86
C SER A 156 -6.88 -9.18 -11.87
N TYR A 157 -7.29 -8.34 -10.92
CA TYR A 157 -8.69 -7.95 -10.73
C TYR A 157 -8.83 -6.62 -9.99
N ALA A 158 -9.97 -5.97 -10.21
CA ALA A 158 -10.44 -4.91 -9.32
C ALA A 158 -11.84 -5.23 -8.80
N LEU A 159 -12.05 -5.10 -7.50
CA LEU A 159 -13.36 -5.17 -6.86
C LEU A 159 -13.74 -3.78 -6.38
N VAL A 160 -14.94 -3.31 -6.77
CA VAL A 160 -15.50 -2.05 -6.28
C VAL A 160 -16.66 -2.36 -5.36
N PHE A 161 -16.61 -1.84 -4.13
CA PHE A 161 -17.62 -2.10 -3.11
C PHE A 161 -18.63 -0.96 -3.07
N ASN A 162 -19.90 -1.31 -3.20
CA ASN A 162 -20.99 -0.35 -3.22
C ASN A 162 -21.63 -0.21 -1.83
N ALA A 163 -22.33 0.91 -1.61
CA ALA A 163 -23.00 1.19 -0.34
C ALA A 163 -24.10 0.19 0.03
N ASP A 164 -24.66 -0.52 -0.96
CA ASP A 164 -25.68 -1.57 -0.77
C ASP A 164 -25.09 -2.95 -0.41
N GLY A 165 -23.76 -3.04 -0.28
CA GLY A 165 -23.04 -4.29 0.02
C GLY A 165 -22.77 -5.16 -1.21
N SER A 166 -23.18 -4.74 -2.41
CA SER A 166 -22.76 -5.40 -3.65
C SER A 166 -21.30 -5.08 -4.00
N CYS A 167 -20.67 -5.97 -4.76
CA CYS A 167 -19.36 -5.74 -5.35
C CYS A 167 -19.40 -5.90 -6.86
N THR A 168 -18.63 -5.06 -7.57
CA THR A 168 -18.45 -5.17 -9.02
C THR A 168 -17.03 -5.63 -9.32
N HIS A 169 -16.91 -6.68 -10.13
CA HIS A 169 -15.62 -7.14 -10.63
C HIS A 169 -15.28 -6.41 -11.94
N GLU A 170 -14.09 -5.84 -12.01
CA GLU A 170 -13.59 -5.10 -13.16
C GLU A 170 -12.19 -5.59 -13.56
N ASP A 171 -11.81 -5.30 -14.80
CA ASP A 171 -10.42 -5.40 -15.23
C ASP A 171 -9.58 -4.35 -14.47
N PRO A 172 -8.45 -4.72 -13.86
CA PRO A 172 -7.69 -3.83 -12.98
C PRO A 172 -7.07 -2.66 -13.73
N ARG A 173 -6.67 -2.85 -15.00
CA ARG A 173 -6.14 -1.78 -15.83
C ARG A 173 -7.24 -0.77 -16.17
N HIS A 174 -8.40 -1.25 -16.62
CA HIS A 174 -9.54 -0.37 -16.90
C HIS A 174 -10.01 0.38 -15.65
N PHE A 175 -10.03 -0.28 -14.50
CA PHE A 175 -10.35 0.34 -13.23
C PHE A 175 -9.38 1.48 -12.90
N ALA A 176 -8.07 1.22 -12.93
CA ALA A 176 -7.05 2.22 -12.63
C ALA A 176 -7.10 3.39 -13.61
N LEU A 177 -7.22 3.13 -14.92
CA LEU A 177 -7.37 4.18 -15.93
C LEU A 177 -8.62 5.03 -15.68
N ARG A 178 -9.75 4.43 -15.29
CA ARG A 178 -10.96 5.17 -14.94
C ARG A 178 -10.76 6.06 -13.71
N MET A 179 -10.12 5.53 -12.66
CA MET A 179 -9.83 6.31 -11.45
C MET A 179 -8.91 7.51 -11.71
N LEU A 180 -8.01 7.37 -12.68
CA LEU A 180 -7.10 8.43 -13.11
C LEU A 180 -7.69 9.37 -14.17
N ASP A 181 -8.99 9.23 -14.50
CA ASP A 181 -9.68 9.97 -15.58
C ASP A 181 -8.96 9.86 -16.95
N MET A 182 -8.44 8.66 -17.25
CA MET A 182 -7.72 8.35 -18.48
C MET A 182 -8.56 7.51 -19.45
N PRO A 183 -8.33 7.63 -20.78
CA PRO A 183 -8.98 6.76 -21.75
C PRO A 183 -8.66 5.29 -21.49
N ARG A 184 -9.66 4.41 -21.57
CA ARG A 184 -9.50 2.95 -21.34
C ARG A 184 -8.43 2.29 -22.22
N THR A 185 -8.18 2.84 -23.40
CA THR A 185 -7.17 2.35 -24.35
C THR A 185 -5.80 2.99 -24.17
N SER A 186 -5.62 3.82 -23.13
CA SER A 186 -4.34 4.48 -22.89
C SER A 186 -3.26 3.44 -22.64
N PRO A 187 -2.09 3.53 -23.30
CA PRO A 187 -0.95 2.67 -23.00
C PRO A 187 -0.22 3.09 -21.71
N LEU A 188 -0.53 4.28 -21.16
CA LEU A 188 0.30 4.98 -20.18
C LEU A 188 -0.04 4.69 -18.71
N LEU A 189 -0.45 3.47 -18.36
CA LEU A 189 -0.68 3.12 -16.96
C LEU A 189 0.65 2.76 -16.29
N ASP A 190 1.07 3.59 -15.34
CA ASP A 190 2.11 3.24 -14.37
C ASP A 190 1.43 2.72 -13.09
N ARG A 191 1.66 1.43 -12.80
CA ARG A 191 1.04 0.70 -11.69
C ARG A 191 1.52 1.20 -10.33
N TYR A 192 2.80 1.58 -10.22
CA TYR A 192 3.39 2.12 -9.00
C TYR A 192 2.80 3.50 -8.71
N ALA A 193 2.76 4.35 -9.74
CA ALA A 193 2.16 5.68 -9.63
C ALA A 193 0.66 5.63 -9.26
N PHE A 194 -0.08 4.62 -9.73
CA PHE A 194 -1.47 4.41 -9.33
C PHE A 194 -1.59 4.13 -7.83
N VAL A 195 -0.75 3.25 -7.28
CA VAL A 195 -0.73 2.96 -5.83
C VAL A 195 -0.36 4.21 -5.04
N GLU A 196 0.72 4.90 -5.42
CA GLU A 196 1.16 6.14 -4.78
C GLU A 196 0.07 7.21 -4.78
N SER A 197 -0.61 7.42 -5.92
CA SER A 197 -1.67 8.43 -6.03
C SER A 197 -2.81 8.19 -5.05
N ASN A 198 -3.19 6.92 -4.83
CA ASN A 198 -4.24 6.58 -3.89
C ASN A 198 -3.76 6.76 -2.44
N LEU A 199 -2.53 6.37 -2.13
CA LEU A 199 -1.93 6.51 -0.80
C LEU A 199 -1.73 7.98 -0.40
N ARG A 200 -1.40 8.86 -1.35
CA ARG A 200 -1.33 10.31 -1.12
C ARG A 200 -2.67 10.91 -0.67
N SER A 201 -3.81 10.33 -1.07
CA SER A 201 -5.12 10.79 -0.58
C SER A 201 -5.30 10.61 0.93
N LEU A 202 -4.50 9.73 1.56
CA LEU A 202 -4.44 9.52 3.00
C LEU A 202 -3.31 10.34 3.66
N GLY A 203 -2.42 10.97 2.88
CA GLY A 203 -1.23 11.67 3.38
C GLY A 203 0.00 10.76 3.55
N VAL A 204 0.07 9.64 2.81
CA VAL A 204 1.25 8.77 2.76
C VAL A 204 2.14 9.20 1.59
N ASP A 205 3.35 9.68 1.92
CA ASP A 205 4.34 10.09 0.92
C ASP A 205 5.31 8.95 0.54
N PRO A 206 6.00 8.25 1.48
CA PRO A 206 6.73 7.03 1.15
C PRO A 206 5.84 5.78 1.26
N VAL A 207 5.81 4.97 0.21
CA VAL A 207 5.05 3.70 0.14
C VAL A 207 5.78 2.53 0.79
N CYS A 208 7.09 2.62 1.01
CA CYS A 208 7.84 1.62 1.78
C CYS A 208 8.93 2.33 2.59
N PRO A 209 8.54 3.11 3.62
CA PRO A 209 9.51 3.81 4.44
C PRO A 209 10.40 2.82 5.20
N ASP A 210 11.68 3.17 5.37
CA ASP A 210 12.56 2.42 6.26
C ASP A 210 12.04 2.54 7.70
N LEU A 211 11.70 1.40 8.30
CA LEU A 211 11.20 1.34 9.67
C LEU A 211 12.20 1.93 10.68
N GLY A 212 13.50 1.89 10.38
CA GLY A 212 14.54 2.48 11.23
C GLY A 212 14.52 4.00 11.28
N GLU A 213 13.89 4.66 10.32
CA GLU A 213 13.79 6.12 10.23
C GLU A 213 12.47 6.67 10.79
N LEU A 214 11.52 5.79 11.10
CA LEU A 214 10.20 6.20 11.56
C LEU A 214 10.09 6.27 13.09
N PRO A 215 9.26 7.19 13.63
CA PRO A 215 8.89 7.18 15.05
C PRO A 215 8.05 5.95 15.40
N ILE A 216 8.71 4.88 15.85
CA ILE A 216 8.05 3.66 16.33
C ILE A 216 7.25 3.97 17.61
N ALA A 217 5.94 3.79 17.52
CA ALA A 217 5.00 4.00 18.62
C ALA A 217 4.83 2.73 19.45
N HIS A 218 4.68 1.58 18.77
CA HIS A 218 4.54 0.27 19.41
C HIS A 218 5.20 -0.83 18.59
N VAL A 219 5.62 -1.90 19.26
CA VAL A 219 6.02 -3.16 18.63
C VAL A 219 5.28 -4.31 19.32
N LEU A 220 4.55 -5.11 18.54
CA LEU A 220 3.79 -6.26 19.02
C LEU A 220 4.42 -7.55 18.50
N ARG A 221 4.57 -8.58 19.34
CA ARG A 221 5.11 -9.88 18.94
C ARG A 221 4.09 -10.98 19.22
N ALA A 222 3.99 -11.97 18.34
CA ALA A 222 3.21 -13.16 18.61
C ALA A 222 3.80 -13.93 19.81
N ARG A 223 2.95 -14.37 20.74
CA ARG A 223 3.34 -15.23 21.85
C ARG A 223 3.66 -16.60 21.28
N GLN A 224 4.82 -17.12 21.65
CA GLN A 224 5.10 -18.53 21.47
C GLN A 224 4.43 -19.28 22.61
N ASP A 225 3.51 -20.19 22.30
CA ASP A 225 2.98 -21.13 23.28
C ASP A 225 4.14 -22.02 23.74
N THR A 226 4.62 -21.79 24.97
CA THR A 226 5.56 -22.69 25.68
C THR A 226 4.85 -23.81 26.38
#